data_AF-A0A2A3AXN0-F1
#
_entry.id   AF-A0A2A3AXN0-F1
#
_cell.length_a   1.000
_cell.length_b   1.000
_cell.length_c   1.000
_cell.angle_alpha   90.00
_cell.angle_beta   90.00
_cell.angle_gamma   90.00
#
_symmetry.space_group_name_H-M   'P 1'
#
loop_
_entity.id
_entity.type
_entity.pdbx_description
1 polymer ?
#
loop_
_entity_poly.entity_id
_entity_poly.type
_entity_poly.pdbx_seq_one_letter_code
_entity_poly.pdbx_strand_id
1 'polypeptide(L)'
;MSNRIPVLAAEIKRAAVVMKGAERTAADAAIVAGRLLIEAKTLVDHGQWLPFLKETGLHERAAQRFMSLAASNLKSDMVSFLGGINPALRFLALRKQALLAMGEAEAEAIAGSDEILEPMARVLELIDDMVAMFPTEFVEAHRAEWEGA
;
A
#
# COMPACT_ATOMS: atom_id res chain seq x y z
N MET A 1 -10.80 18.55 -42.16
CA MET A 1 -10.17 18.44 -40.83
C MET A 1 -11.01 17.51 -39.99
N SER A 2 -10.44 16.42 -39.45
CA SER A 2 -11.19 15.39 -38.75
C SER A 2 -11.57 15.85 -37.33
N ASN A 3 -12.87 15.89 -37.04
CA ASN A 3 -13.43 16.31 -35.74
C ASN A 3 -13.34 15.20 -34.65
N ARG A 4 -12.45 14.22 -34.83
CA ARG A 4 -12.37 13.03 -33.97
C ARG A 4 -11.54 13.25 -32.70
N ILE A 5 -10.52 14.10 -32.74
CA ILE A 5 -9.63 14.35 -31.59
C ILE A 5 -10.40 14.87 -30.36
N PRO A 6 -11.29 15.89 -30.47
CA PRO A 6 -12.07 16.35 -29.33
C PRO A 6 -13.01 15.28 -28.77
N VAL A 7 -13.59 14.45 -29.64
CA VAL A 7 -14.48 13.35 -29.23
C VAL A 7 -13.70 12.27 -28.48
N LEU A 8 -12.53 11.87 -28.98
CA LEU A 8 -11.64 10.93 -28.31
C LEU A 8 -11.19 11.45 -26.94
N ALA A 9 -10.82 12.73 -26.84
CA ALA A 9 -10.45 13.34 -25.56
C ALA A 9 -11.59 13.23 -24.53
N ALA A 10 -12.84 13.46 -24.94
CA ALA A 10 -14.00 13.32 -24.07
C ALA A 10 -14.29 11.85 -23.69
N GLU A 11 -14.13 10.91 -24.62
CA GLU A 11 -14.26 9.46 -24.38
C GLU A 11 -13.20 8.96 -23.38
N ILE A 12 -11.94 9.33 -23.58
CA ILE A 12 -10.81 8.99 -22.70
C ILE A 12 -11.05 9.55 -21.29
N LYS A 13 -11.47 10.82 -21.19
CA LYS A 13 -11.75 11.45 -19.89
C LYS A 13 -12.85 10.69 -19.14
N ARG A 14 -13.92 10.26 -19.81
CA ARG A 14 -14.98 9.45 -19.19
C ARG A 14 -14.45 8.10 -18.73
N ALA A 15 -13.70 7.40 -19.57
CA ALA A 15 -13.11 6.11 -19.22
C ALA A 15 -12.16 6.22 -18.00
N ALA A 16 -11.32 7.26 -17.95
CA ALA A 16 -10.41 7.50 -16.83
C ALA A 16 -11.14 7.75 -15.51
N VAL A 17 -12.26 8.48 -15.53
CA VAL A 17 -13.10 8.71 -14.34
C VAL A 17 -13.70 7.38 -13.84
N VAL A 18 -14.22 6.56 -14.75
CA VAL A 18 -14.77 5.23 -14.40
C VAL A 18 -13.70 4.33 -13.81
N MET A 19 -12.51 4.29 -14.42
CA MET A 19 -11.37 3.51 -13.93
C MET A 19 -10.98 3.89 -12.50
N LYS A 20 -10.80 5.20 -12.23
CA LYS A 20 -10.44 5.68 -10.89
C LYS A 20 -11.52 5.35 -9.84
N GLY A 21 -12.80 5.42 -10.21
CA GLY A 21 -13.90 5.00 -9.35
C GLY A 21 -13.90 3.49 -9.05
N ALA A 22 -13.60 2.67 -10.05
CA ALA A 22 -13.48 1.23 -9.90
C ALA A 22 -12.29 0.84 -9.01
N GLU A 23 -11.15 1.51 -9.14
CA GLU A 23 -9.97 1.29 -8.28
C GLU A 23 -10.27 1.58 -6.81
N ARG A 24 -10.97 2.68 -6.53
CA ARG A 24 -11.40 3.01 -5.15
C ARG A 24 -12.36 1.98 -4.60
N THR A 25 -13.38 1.62 -5.38
CA THR A 25 -14.35 0.59 -5.00
C THR A 25 -13.66 -0.75 -4.72
N ALA A 26 -12.68 -1.13 -5.54
CA ALA A 26 -11.90 -2.34 -5.35
C ALA A 26 -11.05 -2.28 -4.06
N ALA A 27 -10.44 -1.13 -3.77
CA ALA A 27 -9.68 -0.92 -2.54
C ALA A 27 -10.58 -0.98 -1.29
N ASP A 28 -11.75 -0.35 -1.31
CA ASP A 28 -12.74 -0.42 -0.24
C ASP A 28 -13.18 -1.88 0.02
N ALA A 29 -13.54 -2.60 -1.05
CA ALA A 29 -13.93 -4.00 -0.96
C ALA A 29 -12.81 -4.90 -0.40
N ALA A 30 -11.57 -4.67 -0.82
CA ALA A 30 -10.41 -5.41 -0.31
C ALA A 30 -10.16 -5.17 1.19
N ILE A 31 -10.31 -3.92 1.66
CA ILE A 31 -10.17 -3.58 3.08
C ILE A 31 -11.28 -4.25 3.90
N VAL A 32 -12.53 -4.20 3.43
CA VAL A 32 -13.67 -4.85 4.10
C VAL A 32 -13.46 -6.37 4.15
N ALA A 33 -13.12 -6.99 3.03
CA ALA A 33 -12.82 -8.43 2.99
C ALA A 33 -11.68 -8.79 3.96
N GLY A 34 -10.63 -7.97 4.01
CA GLY A 34 -9.52 -8.17 4.95
C GLY A 34 -9.94 -8.15 6.41
N ARG A 35 -10.84 -7.24 6.81
CA ARG A 35 -11.37 -7.17 8.18
C ARG A 35 -12.18 -8.42 8.52
N LEU A 36 -13.06 -8.84 7.62
CA LEU A 36 -13.86 -10.06 7.78
C LEU A 36 -12.98 -11.31 7.87
N LEU A 37 -11.91 -11.37 7.08
CA LEU A 37 -10.94 -12.47 7.13
C LEU A 37 -10.13 -12.49 8.43
N ILE A 38 -9.77 -11.32 8.97
CA ILE A 38 -9.12 -11.22 10.29
C ILE A 38 -10.04 -11.78 11.37
N GLU A 39 -11.31 -11.35 11.38
CA GLU A 39 -12.32 -11.86 12.32
C GLU A 39 -12.52 -13.38 12.16
N ALA A 40 -12.76 -13.85 10.94
CA ALA A 40 -12.93 -15.27 10.65
C ALA A 40 -11.73 -16.11 11.11
N LYS A 41 -10.49 -15.61 10.95
CA LYS A 41 -9.28 -16.32 11.38
C LYS A 41 -9.21 -16.54 12.89
N THR A 42 -9.93 -15.76 13.69
CA THR A 42 -10.04 -15.97 15.16
C THR A 42 -11.10 -17.00 15.54
N LEU A 43 -12.05 -17.29 14.64
CA LEU A 43 -13.18 -18.19 14.88
C LEU A 43 -12.96 -19.58 14.28
N VAL A 44 -12.14 -19.66 13.23
CA VAL A 44 -11.88 -20.91 12.50
C VAL A 44 -10.88 -21.77 13.26
N ASP A 45 -11.26 -23.02 13.51
CA ASP A 45 -10.41 -24.01 14.16
C ASP A 45 -9.11 -24.29 13.38
N HIS A 46 -8.11 -24.79 14.09
CA HIS A 46 -6.86 -25.24 13.48
C HIS A 46 -7.12 -26.24 12.34
N GLY A 47 -6.45 -26.03 11.21
CA GLY A 47 -6.60 -26.86 10.01
C GLY A 47 -7.85 -26.54 9.15
N GLN A 48 -8.81 -25.76 9.64
CA GLN A 48 -10.05 -25.44 8.91
C GLN A 48 -9.95 -24.17 8.05
N TRP A 49 -8.83 -23.45 8.11
CA TRP A 49 -8.63 -22.21 7.37
C TRP A 49 -8.72 -22.36 5.84
N LEU A 50 -8.03 -23.36 5.27
CA LEU A 50 -8.05 -23.58 3.81
C LEU A 50 -9.43 -24.05 3.30
N PRO A 51 -10.12 -25.00 3.96
CA PRO A 51 -11.52 -25.29 3.66
C PRO A 51 -12.43 -24.06 3.70
N PHE A 52 -12.34 -23.24 4.76
CA PHE A 52 -13.12 -22.01 4.88
C PHE A 52 -12.90 -21.05 3.70
N LEU A 53 -11.63 -20.79 3.33
CA LEU A 53 -11.31 -19.92 2.19
C LEU A 53 -11.89 -20.43 0.86
N LYS A 54 -11.98 -21.75 0.68
CA LYS A 54 -12.59 -22.35 -0.50
C LYS A 54 -14.07 -21.99 -0.62
N GLU A 55 -14.79 -21.90 0.50
CA GLU A 55 -16.21 -21.49 0.53
C GLU A 55 -16.38 -20.01 0.15
N THR A 56 -15.42 -19.15 0.50
CA THR A 56 -15.44 -17.73 0.12
C THR A 56 -14.99 -17.48 -1.32
N GLY A 57 -14.49 -18.49 -2.03
CA GLY A 57 -13.89 -18.35 -3.37
C GLY A 57 -12.55 -17.62 -3.39
N LEU A 58 -11.92 -17.42 -2.22
CA LEU A 58 -10.61 -16.77 -2.13
C LEU A 58 -9.51 -17.83 -2.02
N HIS A 59 -8.40 -17.56 -2.67
CA HIS A 59 -7.17 -18.31 -2.43
C HIS A 59 -6.39 -17.67 -1.28
N GLU A 60 -5.58 -18.47 -0.58
CA GLU A 60 -4.87 -18.03 0.63
C GLU A 60 -4.04 -16.76 0.43
N ARG A 61 -3.33 -16.65 -0.70
CA ARG A 61 -2.54 -15.44 -1.01
C ARG A 61 -3.41 -14.18 -1.12
N ALA A 62 -4.60 -14.25 -1.72
CA ALA A 62 -5.51 -13.09 -1.75
C ALA A 62 -6.01 -12.74 -0.35
N ALA A 63 -6.37 -13.75 0.45
CA ALA A 63 -6.82 -13.54 1.82
C ALA A 63 -5.75 -12.84 2.67
N GLN A 64 -4.51 -13.36 2.66
CA GLN A 64 -3.39 -12.76 3.39
C GLN A 64 -3.12 -11.31 2.96
N ARG A 65 -3.21 -11.02 1.66
CA ARG A 65 -3.04 -9.67 1.12
C ARG A 65 -4.11 -8.70 1.61
N PHE A 66 -5.37 -9.10 1.60
CA PHE A 66 -6.47 -8.27 2.11
C PHE A 66 -6.37 -8.07 3.61
N MET A 67 -6.03 -9.10 4.37
CA MET A 67 -5.77 -8.99 5.81
C MET A 67 -4.62 -8.02 6.11
N SER A 68 -3.52 -8.11 5.35
CA SER A 68 -2.37 -7.21 5.49
C SER A 68 -2.78 -5.76 5.22
N LEU A 69 -3.60 -5.53 4.20
CA LEU A 69 -4.13 -4.22 3.88
C LEU A 69 -5.05 -3.69 4.99
N ALA A 70 -5.98 -4.51 5.48
CA ALA A 70 -6.89 -4.15 6.56
C ALA A 70 -6.17 -3.81 7.88
N ALA A 71 -5.10 -4.54 8.21
CA ALA A 71 -4.29 -4.31 9.40
C ALA A 71 -3.37 -3.07 9.29
N SER A 72 -3.21 -2.51 8.09
CA SER A 72 -2.22 -1.46 7.84
C SER A 72 -2.66 -0.03 8.15
N ASN A 73 -3.96 0.18 8.41
CA ASN A 73 -4.64 1.47 8.51
C ASN A 73 -4.59 2.35 7.25
N LEU A 74 -4.17 1.83 6.09
CA LEU A 74 -4.33 2.54 4.83
C LEU A 74 -5.81 2.69 4.48
N LYS A 75 -6.22 3.91 4.14
CA LYS A 75 -7.55 4.21 3.59
C LYS A 75 -7.59 3.87 2.11
N SER A 76 -8.76 3.58 1.56
CA SER A 76 -8.93 3.29 0.12
C SER A 76 -8.39 4.39 -0.78
N ASP A 77 -8.56 5.65 -0.39
CA ASP A 77 -8.00 6.79 -1.12
C ASP A 77 -6.46 6.68 -1.26
N MET A 78 -5.75 6.29 -0.20
CA MET A 78 -4.29 6.08 -0.26
C MET A 78 -3.93 4.84 -1.09
N VAL A 79 -4.73 3.78 -1.03
CA VAL A 79 -4.51 2.58 -1.84
C VAL A 79 -4.66 2.90 -3.32
N SER A 80 -5.72 3.60 -3.72
CA SER A 80 -5.91 4.06 -5.09
C SER A 80 -4.81 5.04 -5.50
N PHE A 81 -4.42 5.95 -4.60
CA PHE A 81 -3.37 6.93 -4.87
C PHE A 81 -2.01 6.28 -5.15
N LEU A 82 -1.67 5.21 -4.45
CA LEU A 82 -0.45 4.42 -4.70
C LEU A 82 -0.51 3.60 -5.99
N GLY A 83 -1.64 3.57 -6.70
CA GLY A 83 -1.83 2.74 -7.91
C GLY A 83 -2.49 1.38 -7.64
N GLY A 84 -3.23 1.28 -6.54
CA GLY A 84 -4.05 0.11 -6.19
C GLY A 84 -3.39 -0.85 -5.19
N ILE A 85 -3.96 -2.04 -5.08
CA ILE A 85 -3.65 -3.00 -4.01
C ILE A 85 -2.19 -3.48 -4.07
N ASN A 86 -1.65 -3.77 -5.26
CA ASN A 86 -0.28 -4.28 -5.42
C ASN A 86 0.77 -3.24 -4.95
N PRO A 87 0.75 -1.99 -5.46
CA PRO A 87 1.62 -0.94 -4.94
C PRO A 87 1.42 -0.67 -3.45
N ALA A 88 0.18 -0.65 -2.95
CA ALA A 88 -0.07 -0.47 -1.51
C ALA A 88 0.61 -1.56 -0.67
N LEU A 89 0.58 -2.82 -1.12
CA LEU A 89 1.29 -3.91 -0.43
C LEU A 89 2.81 -3.77 -0.52
N ARG A 90 3.37 -3.30 -1.65
CA ARG A 90 4.80 -2.99 -1.74
C ARG A 90 5.19 -1.87 -0.78
N PHE A 91 4.40 -0.81 -0.70
CA PHE A 91 4.60 0.28 0.27
C PHE A 91 4.63 -0.26 1.71
N LEU A 92 3.70 -1.14 2.07
CA LEU A 92 3.68 -1.78 3.39
C LEU A 92 4.89 -2.68 3.65
N ALA A 93 5.38 -3.38 2.62
CA ALA A 93 6.57 -4.20 2.73
C ALA A 93 7.81 -3.35 2.99
N LEU A 94 7.98 -2.25 2.26
CA LEU A 94 9.08 -1.29 2.48
C LEU A 94 8.98 -0.64 3.87
N ARG A 95 7.78 -0.18 4.26
CA ARG A 95 7.53 0.36 5.60
C ARG A 95 7.94 -0.62 6.70
N LYS A 96 7.61 -1.91 6.53
CA LYS A 96 8.00 -2.95 7.49
C LYS A 96 9.52 -3.12 7.54
N GLN A 97 10.20 -3.12 6.40
CA GLN A 97 11.67 -3.22 6.35
C GLN A 97 12.33 -2.02 7.02
N ALA A 98 11.81 -0.81 6.81
CA ALA A 98 12.33 0.40 7.45
C ALA A 98 12.20 0.33 8.98
N LEU A 99 11.05 -0.14 9.48
CA LEU A 99 10.85 -0.33 10.91
C LEU A 99 11.79 -1.39 11.51
N LEU A 100 12.08 -2.47 10.77
CA LEU A 100 13.04 -3.48 11.21
C LEU A 100 14.47 -2.91 11.25
N ALA A 101 14.89 -2.20 10.21
CA ALA A 101 16.19 -1.54 10.17
C ALA A 101 16.31 -0.48 11.28
N MET A 102 15.24 0.24 11.59
CA MET A 102 15.22 1.18 12.72
C MET A 102 15.42 0.45 14.06
N GLY A 103 14.77 -0.70 14.26
CA GLY A 103 14.99 -1.53 15.45
C GLY A 103 16.41 -2.11 15.54
N GLU A 104 17.02 -2.46 14.42
CA GLU A 104 18.45 -2.84 14.34
C GLU A 104 19.35 -1.67 14.79
N ALA A 105 19.11 -0.45 14.26
CA ALA A 105 19.86 0.73 14.66
C ALA A 105 19.71 1.06 16.15
N GLU A 106 18.50 0.95 16.70
CA GLU A 106 18.25 1.11 18.13
C GLU A 106 19.03 0.10 18.97
N ALA A 107 19.09 -1.17 18.53
CA ALA A 107 19.85 -2.20 19.22
C ALA A 107 21.36 -1.91 19.21
N GLU A 108 21.93 -1.50 18.07
CA GLU A 108 23.34 -1.11 17.97
C GLU A 108 23.66 0.12 18.83
N ALA A 109 22.75 1.11 18.85
CA ALA A 109 22.88 2.29 19.71
C ALA A 109 22.94 1.92 21.20
N ILE A 110 22.05 1.02 21.63
CA ILE A 110 21.99 0.52 23.01
C ILE A 110 23.26 -0.28 23.35
N ALA A 111 23.77 -1.06 22.39
CA ALA A 111 25.01 -1.83 22.56
C ALA A 111 26.27 -0.94 22.60
N GLY A 112 26.18 0.33 22.22
CA GLY A 112 27.33 1.24 22.09
C GLY A 112 28.25 0.85 20.93
N SER A 113 27.70 0.23 19.90
CA SER A 113 28.39 -0.22 18.69
C SER A 113 28.53 0.92 17.69
N ASP A 114 29.67 0.96 16.98
CA ASP A 114 29.90 1.91 15.88
C ASP A 114 29.13 1.51 14.59
N GLU A 115 28.45 0.36 14.58
CA GLU A 115 27.71 -0.15 13.43
C GLU A 115 26.31 0.47 13.24
N ILE A 116 25.90 1.45 14.07
CA ILE A 116 24.59 2.12 14.00
C ILE A 116 24.31 2.78 12.64
N LEU A 117 25.35 3.22 11.92
CA LEU A 117 25.20 3.97 10.68
C LEU A 117 24.63 3.12 9.54
N GLU A 118 24.95 1.83 9.48
CA GLU A 118 24.48 0.92 8.44
C GLU A 118 22.95 0.71 8.45
N PRO A 119 22.33 0.28 9.56
CA PRO A 119 20.87 0.18 9.61
C PRO A 119 20.19 1.53 9.44
N MET A 120 20.81 2.65 9.87
CA MET A 120 20.26 3.99 9.63
C MET A 120 20.31 4.42 8.17
N ALA A 121 21.40 4.16 7.45
CA ALA A 121 21.46 4.38 6.01
C ALA A 121 20.36 3.59 5.29
N ARG A 122 20.15 2.33 5.67
CA ARG A 122 19.08 1.49 5.12
C ARG A 122 17.67 2.04 5.38
N VAL A 123 17.43 2.64 6.56
CA VAL A 123 16.15 3.32 6.83
C VAL A 123 15.91 4.45 5.86
N LEU A 124 16.92 5.30 5.62
CA LEU A 124 16.81 6.41 4.69
C LEU A 124 16.54 5.93 3.25
N GLU A 125 17.29 4.94 2.78
CA GLU A 125 17.08 4.33 1.46
C GLU A 125 15.65 3.77 1.30
N LEU A 126 15.14 3.08 2.31
CA LEU A 126 13.78 2.52 2.28
C LEU A 126 12.70 3.61 2.31
N ILE A 127 12.95 4.72 3.02
CA ILE A 127 12.06 5.89 3.00
C ILE A 127 12.06 6.53 1.61
N ASP A 128 13.23 6.70 0.98
CA ASP A 128 13.33 7.23 -0.38
C ASP A 128 12.58 6.33 -1.38
N ASP A 129 12.74 5.01 -1.25
CA ASP A 129 12.01 4.03 -2.05
C ASP A 129 10.48 4.09 -1.85
N MET A 130 10.02 4.44 -0.64
CA MET A 130 8.61 4.67 -0.34
C MET A 130 8.11 5.99 -0.93
N VAL A 131 8.90 7.06 -0.84
CA VAL A 131 8.58 8.38 -1.40
C VAL A 131 8.50 8.31 -2.94
N ALA A 132 9.39 7.54 -3.57
CA ALA A 132 9.40 7.30 -5.02
C ALA A 132 8.16 6.53 -5.52
N MET A 133 7.34 5.95 -4.64
CA MET A 133 6.08 5.32 -5.02
C MET A 133 4.95 6.32 -5.27
N PHE A 134 5.12 7.58 -4.87
CA PHE A 134 4.14 8.63 -5.09
C PHE A 134 4.38 9.34 -6.43
N PRO A 135 3.33 9.86 -7.09
CA PRO A 135 3.49 10.66 -8.30
C PRO A 135 4.42 11.86 -8.06
N THR A 136 5.31 12.16 -9.00
CA THR A 136 6.30 13.25 -8.86
C THR A 136 5.63 14.58 -8.55
N GLU A 137 4.52 14.89 -9.22
CA GLU A 137 3.79 16.15 -9.02
C GLU A 137 3.25 16.28 -7.59
N PHE A 138 2.90 15.16 -6.96
CA PHE A 138 2.47 15.14 -5.56
C PHE A 138 3.64 15.44 -4.62
N VAL A 139 4.80 14.82 -4.85
CA VAL A 139 6.00 15.02 -4.03
C VAL A 139 6.48 16.47 -4.16
N GLU A 140 6.49 17.02 -5.38
CA GLU A 140 6.88 18.41 -5.63
C GLU A 140 5.92 19.43 -5.01
N ALA A 141 4.61 19.22 -5.16
CA ALA A 141 3.60 20.09 -4.56
C ALA A 141 3.77 20.21 -3.04
N HIS A 142 4.03 19.08 -2.37
CA HIS A 142 4.23 19.09 -0.92
C HIS A 142 5.63 19.60 -0.55
N ARG A 143 6.69 19.36 -1.33
CA ARG A 143 8.03 19.94 -1.05
C ARG A 143 8.00 21.47 -0.99
N ALA A 144 7.27 22.10 -1.92
CA ALA A 144 7.12 23.55 -1.98
C ALA A 144 6.45 24.16 -0.71
N GLU A 145 5.64 23.38 0.01
CA GLU A 145 5.00 23.82 1.26
C GLU A 145 6.00 23.95 2.43
N TRP A 146 7.11 23.20 2.40
CA TRP A 146 8.12 23.20 3.48
C TRP A 146 9.28 24.15 3.18
N GLU A 147 9.60 24.39 1.91
CA GLU A 147 10.61 25.37 1.51
C GLU A 147 10.08 26.81 1.50
N GLY A 148 8.76 26.98 1.57
CA GLY A 148 8.08 28.29 1.65
C GLY A 148 7.71 28.75 3.08
N ALA A 149 8.06 27.98 4.11
CA ALA A 149 7.79 28.25 5.53
C ALA A 149 9.09 28.52 6.32
#